data_AF-A0A8H5B6K2-F1
#
_entry.id   AF-A0A8H5B6K2-F1
#
_cell.length_a   1.000
_cell.length_b   1.000
_cell.length_c   1.000
_cell.angle_alpha   90.00
_cell.angle_beta   90.00
_cell.angle_gamma   90.00
#
_symmetry.space_group_name_H-M   'P 1'
#
loop_
_entity.id
_entity.type
_entity.pdbx_description
1 polymer ?
#
loop_
_entity_poly.entity_id
_entity_poly.type
_entity_poly.pdbx_seq_one_letter_code
_entity_poly.pdbx_strand_id
1 'polypeptide(L)'
;MTIFSQSNYRPKSYFGSGSVEVAAPARAGEGGIRRLATHKDSLISEPAAGVRTIPDLIDYAARVHGEREALGWREVLGVHEEKKTEKGKEKTWKYWDLSPYKWISYTEFKERVEDVAKGLVELGIGQEDVVDLFAETSANWQLMSSACALISTPIATAYDTLGASGLTHSLNEPSCIGIFTNPSLLSMVLKVLSDTPSVRFVFYDGTPSSAEEETLAKIRKVGASVEGKYGIKKMHITDLLSLGRSRPSILLLPNRRPTPDTTACIMYTSGSTGAPKGVVLTHGNLLASVGAVHTVFEPHLPAGARYIAYLPLAHVLEYVVELCAVFCGVGMGYGRVRTLTGQSIWKGDGNAEGESDTKKALGTGLGDLEELKPDIMLGVPAVWETVRKAVYAKLAKAPKIAQHAFEAAVRAKKFTSAMSSYTSPSPSASTGTSGVASALKWVPDLVTSTVQRGVDGLLDETILKQVRGAVGGNVKFAVNGGAAVSGETQEFFAAVGVPLVQGEFFLLYFSSTSPLFCAS
;
A
#
# COMPACT_ATOMS: atom_id res chain seq x y z
N MET A 1 -14.84 18.35 18.30
CA MET A 1 -13.88 18.97 17.38
C MET A 1 -12.74 19.59 18.21
N THR A 2 -11.89 18.76 18.82
CA THR A 2 -10.67 19.21 19.53
C THR A 2 -9.69 18.04 19.65
N ILE A 3 -9.10 17.57 18.55
CA ILE A 3 -7.93 16.68 18.59
C ILE A 3 -6.99 17.06 17.45
N PHE A 4 -6.42 18.27 17.55
CA PHE A 4 -5.08 18.60 17.10
C PHE A 4 -4.73 19.90 17.83
N SER A 5 -4.10 19.75 19.00
CA SER A 5 -3.22 20.80 19.48
C SER A 5 -2.26 21.15 18.33
N GLN A 6 -2.01 22.43 18.08
CA GLN A 6 -1.02 22.91 17.09
C GLN A 6 0.41 22.37 17.32
N SER A 7 0.63 21.54 18.35
CA SER A 7 1.90 20.94 18.77
C SER A 7 2.44 19.79 17.90
N ASN A 8 1.67 19.21 16.97
CA ASN A 8 2.09 18.00 16.26
C ASN A 8 2.63 18.24 14.84
N TYR A 9 2.78 19.49 14.40
CA TYR A 9 3.47 19.77 13.14
C TYR A 9 4.95 20.08 13.43
N ARG A 10 5.85 19.46 12.65
CA ARG A 10 7.26 19.88 12.63
C ARG A 10 7.28 21.39 12.32
N PRO A 11 8.06 22.21 13.07
CA PRO A 11 8.14 23.64 12.80
C PRO A 11 8.60 23.89 11.35
N LYS A 12 8.21 25.00 10.73
CA LYS A 12 8.57 25.30 9.33
C LYS A 12 10.08 25.23 9.05
N SER A 13 10.90 25.50 10.07
CA SER A 13 12.37 25.42 10.00
C SER A 13 12.95 24.02 10.21
N TYR A 14 12.13 23.01 10.54
CA TYR A 14 12.59 21.68 10.93
C TYR A 14 13.48 21.05 9.85
N PHE A 15 13.11 21.16 8.58
CA PHE A 15 13.89 20.60 7.47
C PHE A 15 15.01 21.53 6.97
N GLY A 16 15.27 22.64 7.64
CA GLY A 16 16.22 23.66 7.17
C GLY A 16 15.84 24.17 5.78
N SER A 17 16.79 24.15 4.85
CA SER A 17 16.57 24.51 3.44
C SER A 17 16.02 23.34 2.58
N GLY A 18 15.61 22.22 3.19
CA GLY A 18 15.18 21.03 2.47
C GLY A 18 16.36 20.26 1.86
N SER A 19 16.35 20.05 0.55
CA SER A 19 17.39 19.29 -0.17
C SER A 19 18.64 20.14 -0.45
N VAL A 20 19.77 19.75 0.15
CA VAL A 20 21.07 20.41 -0.02
C VAL A 20 22.05 19.51 -0.78
N GLU A 21 22.89 20.11 -1.60
CA GLU A 21 23.98 19.39 -2.27
C GLU A 21 25.10 19.14 -1.26
N VAL A 22 25.55 17.88 -1.17
CA VAL A 22 26.63 17.44 -0.27
C VAL A 22 27.86 16.96 -1.02
N ALA A 23 27.75 16.74 -2.33
CA ALA A 23 28.88 16.48 -3.21
C ALA A 23 28.56 16.92 -4.64
N ALA A 24 29.56 17.43 -5.35
CA ALA A 24 29.48 17.76 -6.76
C ALA A 24 29.20 16.50 -7.61
N PRO A 25 28.61 16.64 -8.82
CA PRO A 25 28.37 15.52 -9.71
C PRO A 25 29.67 14.79 -10.06
N ALA A 26 29.62 13.46 -10.08
CA ALA A 26 30.78 12.62 -10.40
C ALA A 26 31.12 12.65 -11.90
N ARG A 27 30.14 12.97 -12.76
CA ARG A 27 30.29 13.03 -14.22
C ARG A 27 29.59 14.25 -14.80
N ALA A 28 30.08 14.72 -15.94
CA ALA A 28 29.46 15.82 -16.67
C ALA A 28 28.04 15.42 -17.14
N GLY A 29 27.05 16.25 -16.82
CA GLY A 29 25.63 16.01 -17.15
C GLY A 29 24.80 15.35 -16.04
N GLU A 30 25.42 14.94 -14.93
CA GLU A 30 24.73 14.43 -13.73
C GLU A 30 24.44 15.56 -12.73
N GLY A 31 23.46 15.36 -11.85
CA GLY A 31 23.24 16.23 -10.69
C GLY A 31 24.18 15.88 -9.53
N GLY A 32 24.50 16.86 -8.67
CA GLY A 32 25.25 16.61 -7.44
C GLY A 32 24.48 15.69 -6.47
N ILE A 33 25.20 15.02 -5.56
CA ILE A 33 24.58 14.21 -4.52
C ILE A 33 23.85 15.15 -3.57
N ARG A 34 22.55 14.92 -3.37
CA ARG A 34 21.73 15.72 -2.45
C ARG A 34 21.25 14.93 -1.26
N ARG A 35 21.09 15.62 -0.12
CA ARG A 35 20.56 15.08 1.13
C ARG A 35 19.61 16.09 1.76
N LEU A 36 18.79 15.62 2.70
CA LEU A 36 18.01 16.51 3.56
C LEU A 36 18.98 17.31 4.45
N ALA A 37 18.74 18.62 4.61
CA ALA A 37 19.65 19.53 5.32
C ALA A 37 19.95 19.07 6.75
N THR A 38 18.98 18.46 7.43
CA THR A 38 19.13 17.91 8.79
C THR A 38 20.01 16.67 8.87
N HIS A 39 20.28 16.03 7.73
CA HIS A 39 21.08 14.81 7.59
C HIS A 39 22.15 15.00 6.50
N LYS A 40 22.69 16.21 6.35
CA LYS A 40 23.73 16.49 5.35
C LYS A 40 25.02 15.72 5.65
N ASP A 41 25.35 15.57 6.94
CA ASP A 41 26.64 15.04 7.40
C ASP A 41 26.65 13.51 7.56
N SER A 42 25.48 12.86 7.64
CA SER A 42 25.36 11.41 7.83
C SER A 42 24.14 10.83 7.11
N LEU A 43 24.23 9.54 6.75
CA LEU A 43 23.10 8.79 6.16
C LEU A 43 22.23 8.19 7.26
N ILE A 44 20.93 8.17 7.03
CA ILE A 44 20.00 7.41 7.88
C ILE A 44 20.14 5.93 7.51
N SER A 45 20.54 5.11 8.47
CA SER A 45 20.79 3.67 8.28
C SER A 45 19.80 2.77 9.02
N GLU A 46 19.11 3.31 10.04
CA GLU A 46 18.13 2.60 10.86
C GLU A 46 17.06 3.59 11.37
N PRO A 47 15.80 3.16 11.59
CA PRO A 47 14.74 4.03 12.08
C PRO A 47 14.81 4.29 13.60
N ALA A 48 15.43 3.39 14.35
CA ALA A 48 15.77 3.53 15.76
C ALA A 48 17.00 2.69 16.09
N ALA A 49 17.71 3.07 17.16
CA ALA A 49 18.90 2.35 17.61
C ALA A 49 18.63 0.85 17.79
N GLY A 50 19.34 0.01 17.04
CA GLY A 50 19.23 -1.45 17.12
C GLY A 50 18.13 -2.06 16.26
N VAL A 51 17.34 -1.27 15.53
CA VAL A 51 16.33 -1.76 14.58
C VAL A 51 16.95 -1.86 13.19
N ARG A 52 17.72 -2.93 12.94
CA ARG A 52 18.57 -3.02 11.74
C ARG A 52 18.13 -4.08 10.73
N THR A 53 17.21 -4.94 11.14
CA THR A 53 16.62 -5.98 10.30
C THR A 53 15.10 -6.00 10.43
N ILE A 54 14.40 -6.69 9.51
CA ILE A 54 12.94 -6.83 9.57
C ILE A 54 12.51 -7.56 10.86
N PRO A 55 13.24 -8.61 11.32
CA PRO A 55 12.98 -9.20 12.63
C PRO A 55 13.15 -8.23 13.79
N ASP A 56 14.19 -7.38 13.79
CA ASP A 56 14.36 -6.37 14.85
C ASP A 56 13.19 -5.37 14.87
N LEU A 57 12.68 -5.02 13.68
CA LEU A 57 11.51 -4.16 13.51
C LEU A 57 10.25 -4.78 14.09
N ILE A 58 10.01 -6.07 13.85
CA ILE A 58 8.86 -6.80 14.39
C ILE A 58 9.01 -6.98 15.91
N ASP A 59 10.21 -7.32 16.40
CA ASP A 59 10.53 -7.39 17.82
C ASP A 59 10.31 -6.03 18.52
N TYR A 60 10.72 -4.92 17.88
CA TYR A 60 10.45 -3.56 18.32
C TYR A 60 8.95 -3.27 18.36
N ALA A 61 8.22 -3.55 17.28
CA ALA A 61 6.81 -3.23 17.16
C ALA A 61 5.95 -3.99 18.18
N ALA A 62 6.20 -5.29 18.37
CA ALA A 62 5.54 -6.09 19.40
C ALA A 62 5.80 -5.53 20.81
N ARG A 63 7.03 -5.12 21.10
CA ARG A 63 7.41 -4.54 22.41
C ARG A 63 6.82 -3.15 22.66
N VAL A 64 6.76 -2.30 21.64
CA VAL A 64 6.37 -0.89 21.79
C VAL A 64 4.88 -0.67 21.59
N HIS A 65 4.26 -1.40 20.65
CA HIS A 65 2.85 -1.21 20.27
C HIS A 65 1.93 -2.27 20.87
N GLY A 66 2.44 -3.46 21.21
CA GLY A 66 1.73 -4.50 21.96
C GLY A 66 0.39 -4.89 21.34
N GLU A 67 -0.69 -4.75 22.11
CA GLU A 67 -2.04 -5.18 21.71
C GLU A 67 -2.77 -4.24 20.73
N ARG A 68 -2.08 -3.24 20.17
CA ARG A 68 -2.66 -2.38 19.13
C ARG A 68 -2.91 -3.17 17.84
N GLU A 69 -3.94 -2.74 17.11
CA GLU A 69 -4.27 -3.25 15.76
C GLU A 69 -3.05 -3.17 14.84
N ALA A 70 -2.56 -4.32 14.37
CA ALA A 70 -1.45 -4.42 13.44
C ALA A 70 -1.94 -4.71 12.02
N LEU A 71 -2.48 -5.91 11.78
CA LEU A 71 -2.96 -6.34 10.47
C LEU A 71 -4.46 -6.61 10.52
N GLY A 72 -5.21 -5.97 9.64
CA GLY A 72 -6.66 -6.09 9.54
C GLY A 72 -7.08 -6.61 8.16
N TRP A 73 -7.98 -7.58 8.08
CA TRP A 73 -8.50 -8.07 6.79
C TRP A 73 -9.99 -8.36 6.86
N ARG A 74 -10.60 -8.51 5.69
CA ARG A 74 -12.01 -8.88 5.52
C ARG A 74 -12.10 -10.22 4.83
N GLU A 75 -13.02 -11.06 5.28
CA GLU A 75 -13.34 -12.32 4.61
C GLU A 75 -14.32 -12.07 3.47
N VAL A 76 -14.14 -12.81 2.37
CA VAL A 76 -15.14 -12.90 1.31
C VAL A 76 -16.17 -13.94 1.74
N LEU A 77 -17.35 -13.47 2.11
CA LEU A 77 -18.48 -14.31 2.52
C LEU A 77 -19.23 -14.87 1.29
N GLY A 78 -19.18 -14.14 0.18
CA GLY A 78 -19.80 -14.55 -1.08
C GLY A 78 -19.37 -13.68 -2.25
N VAL A 79 -19.51 -14.23 -3.46
CA VAL A 79 -19.35 -13.51 -4.72
C VAL A 79 -20.61 -13.71 -5.54
N HIS A 80 -21.29 -12.60 -5.85
CA HIS A 80 -22.54 -12.57 -6.59
C HIS A 80 -22.26 -12.11 -8.03
N GLU A 81 -22.85 -12.79 -9.01
CA GLU A 81 -22.64 -12.49 -10.42
C GLU A 81 -23.92 -11.96 -11.07
N GLU A 82 -23.83 -10.81 -11.73
CA GLU A 82 -24.92 -10.24 -12.53
C GLU A 82 -24.49 -10.12 -13.98
N LYS A 83 -25.29 -10.66 -14.90
CA LYS A 83 -25.06 -10.49 -16.34
C LYS A 83 -25.74 -9.21 -16.80
N LYS A 84 -24.96 -8.27 -17.36
CA LYS A 84 -25.46 -7.01 -17.92
C LYS A 84 -25.04 -6.91 -19.38
N THR A 85 -25.97 -6.48 -20.22
CA THR A 85 -25.68 -6.18 -21.62
C THR A 85 -25.25 -4.72 -21.72
N GLU A 86 -24.01 -4.48 -22.14
CA GLU A 86 -23.47 -3.14 -22.32
C GLU A 86 -22.92 -3.02 -23.75
N LYS A 87 -23.43 -2.05 -24.52
CA LYS A 87 -23.04 -1.85 -25.94
C LYS A 87 -23.15 -3.13 -26.79
N GLY A 88 -24.20 -3.93 -26.57
CA GLY A 88 -24.46 -5.18 -27.30
C GLY A 88 -23.56 -6.36 -26.93
N LYS A 89 -22.70 -6.25 -25.91
CA LYS A 89 -21.91 -7.36 -25.37
C LYS A 89 -22.37 -7.71 -23.97
N GLU A 90 -22.60 -9.00 -23.71
CA GLU A 90 -22.88 -9.51 -22.36
C GLU A 90 -21.60 -9.45 -21.53
N LYS A 91 -21.67 -8.79 -20.38
CA LYS A 91 -20.60 -8.72 -19.39
C LYS A 91 -21.12 -9.21 -18.05
N THR A 92 -20.38 -10.10 -17.42
CA THR A 92 -20.62 -10.52 -16.04
C THR A 92 -19.96 -9.56 -15.08
N TRP A 93 -20.76 -8.93 -14.23
CA TRP A 93 -20.32 -8.12 -13.10
C TRP A 93 -20.25 -8.98 -11.86
N LYS A 94 -19.21 -8.78 -11.06
CA LYS A 94 -19.03 -9.47 -9.77
C LYS A 94 -19.21 -8.48 -8.63
N TYR A 95 -19.95 -8.90 -7.62
CA TYR A 95 -20.18 -8.16 -6.39
C TYR A 95 -19.73 -9.00 -5.21
N TRP A 96 -18.88 -8.44 -4.35
CA TRP A 96 -18.33 -9.13 -3.19
C TRP A 96 -19.14 -8.83 -1.95
N ASP A 97 -19.52 -9.87 -1.22
CA ASP A 97 -20.09 -9.77 0.12
C ASP A 97 -18.97 -9.99 1.14
N LEU A 98 -18.70 -8.99 1.97
CA LEU A 98 -17.49 -8.90 2.79
C LEU A 98 -17.81 -8.75 4.27
N SER A 99 -17.13 -9.52 5.11
CA SER A 99 -17.23 -9.40 6.57
C SER A 99 -16.80 -8.00 7.07
N PRO A 100 -17.09 -7.63 8.34
CA PRO A 100 -16.33 -6.58 9.02
C PRO A 100 -14.83 -6.89 9.04
N TYR A 101 -13.98 -5.89 9.31
CA TYR A 101 -12.56 -6.12 9.54
C TYR A 101 -12.32 -6.99 10.77
N LYS A 102 -11.46 -8.00 10.60
CA LYS A 102 -10.84 -8.78 11.67
C LYS A 102 -9.42 -8.31 11.82
N TRP A 103 -8.93 -8.20 13.05
CA TRP A 103 -7.61 -7.68 13.36
C TRP A 103 -6.79 -8.69 14.14
N ILE A 104 -5.48 -8.58 13.99
CA ILE A 104 -4.51 -9.14 14.92
C ILE A 104 -3.66 -8.02 15.51
N SER A 105 -3.20 -8.23 16.74
CA SER A 105 -2.29 -7.29 17.39
C SER A 105 -0.85 -7.40 16.90
N TYR A 106 0.02 -6.46 17.30
CA TYR A 106 1.46 -6.55 17.00
C TYR A 106 2.12 -7.74 17.70
N THR A 107 1.65 -8.09 18.90
CA THR A 107 2.06 -9.31 19.61
C THR A 107 1.66 -10.55 18.80
N GLU A 108 0.39 -10.66 18.41
CA GLU A 108 -0.10 -11.78 17.59
C GLU A 108 0.57 -11.85 16.22
N PHE A 109 0.89 -10.71 15.61
CA PHE A 109 1.64 -10.66 14.36
C PHE A 109 3.01 -11.31 14.51
N LYS A 110 3.78 -10.92 15.54
CA LYS A 110 5.08 -11.53 15.84
C LYS A 110 4.96 -13.04 16.09
N GLU A 111 4.00 -13.46 16.90
CA GLU A 111 3.77 -14.89 17.19
C GLU A 111 3.47 -15.69 15.92
N ARG A 112 2.60 -15.15 15.05
CA ARG A 112 2.29 -15.81 13.77
C ARG A 112 3.49 -15.84 12.83
N VAL A 113 4.33 -14.80 12.82
CA VAL A 113 5.58 -14.77 12.04
C VAL A 113 6.49 -15.92 12.49
N GLU A 114 6.66 -16.09 13.81
CA GLU A 114 7.45 -17.20 14.38
C GLU A 114 6.85 -18.56 14.05
N ASP A 115 5.53 -18.70 14.10
CA ASP A 115 4.83 -19.94 13.72
C ASP A 115 5.05 -20.29 12.25
N VAL A 116 4.85 -19.35 11.32
CA VAL A 116 5.13 -19.61 9.89
C VAL A 116 6.61 -19.94 9.69
N ALA A 117 7.53 -19.19 10.31
CA ALA A 117 8.97 -19.41 10.22
C ALA A 117 9.38 -20.82 10.70
N LYS A 118 8.89 -21.27 11.86
CA LYS A 118 9.12 -22.64 12.36
C LYS A 118 8.58 -23.68 11.39
N GLY A 119 7.41 -23.43 10.80
CA GLY A 119 6.83 -24.29 9.77
C GLY A 119 7.74 -24.41 8.54
N LEU A 120 8.27 -23.29 8.03
CA LEU A 120 9.20 -23.29 6.89
C LEU A 120 10.50 -24.02 7.21
N VAL A 121 11.08 -23.82 8.40
CA VAL A 121 12.29 -24.53 8.86
C VAL A 121 12.04 -26.04 8.96
N GLU A 122 10.89 -26.46 9.51
CA GLU A 122 10.50 -27.88 9.60
C GLU A 122 10.33 -28.52 8.21
N LEU A 123 9.93 -27.74 7.20
CA LEU A 123 9.88 -28.19 5.81
C LEU A 123 11.26 -28.26 5.14
N GLY A 124 12.33 -27.88 5.84
CA GLY A 124 13.70 -27.91 5.36
C GLY A 124 14.11 -26.66 4.57
N ILE A 125 13.35 -25.57 4.65
CA ILE A 125 13.67 -24.31 3.96
C ILE A 125 14.79 -23.58 4.73
N GLY A 126 15.88 -23.32 4.02
CA GLY A 126 17.14 -22.77 4.51
C GLY A 126 17.43 -21.34 4.09
N GLN A 127 18.65 -20.87 4.39
CA GLN A 127 19.11 -19.51 4.09
C GLN A 127 19.51 -19.32 2.62
N GLU A 128 19.88 -20.41 1.95
CA GLU A 128 20.26 -20.44 0.53
C GLU A 128 19.04 -20.63 -0.40
N ASP A 129 17.87 -20.87 0.18
CA ASP A 129 16.62 -21.08 -0.54
C ASP A 129 15.95 -19.73 -0.82
N VAL A 130 15.19 -19.65 -1.93
CA VAL A 130 14.38 -18.48 -2.27
C VAL A 130 12.91 -18.89 -2.36
N VAL A 131 12.02 -18.09 -1.77
CA VAL A 131 10.57 -18.29 -1.84
C VAL A 131 9.94 -17.13 -2.61
N ASP A 132 9.23 -17.43 -3.70
CA ASP A 132 8.53 -16.43 -4.49
C ASP A 132 7.16 -16.09 -3.87
N LEU A 133 6.81 -14.80 -3.82
CA LEU A 133 5.49 -14.32 -3.43
C LEU A 133 4.77 -13.76 -4.66
N PHE A 134 3.90 -14.59 -5.25
CA PHE A 134 3.03 -14.26 -6.39
C PHE A 134 1.57 -14.26 -5.92
N ALA A 135 1.18 -13.17 -5.28
CA ALA A 135 -0.10 -13.04 -4.62
C ALA A 135 -0.58 -11.58 -4.59
N GLU A 136 -1.89 -11.39 -4.46
CA GLU A 136 -2.50 -10.12 -4.10
C GLU A 136 -1.98 -9.65 -2.72
N THR A 137 -1.93 -8.33 -2.54
CA THR A 137 -1.59 -7.71 -1.24
C THR A 137 -2.55 -8.18 -0.15
N SER A 138 -2.00 -8.79 0.91
CA SER A 138 -2.77 -9.32 2.03
C SER A 138 -1.94 -9.42 3.31
N ALA A 139 -2.61 -9.55 4.44
CA ALA A 139 -1.97 -9.82 5.73
C ALA A 139 -1.10 -11.09 5.67
N ASN A 140 -1.52 -12.11 4.92
CA ASN A 140 -0.77 -13.36 4.77
C ASN A 140 0.46 -13.20 3.87
N TRP A 141 0.42 -12.31 2.88
CA TRP A 141 1.61 -11.93 2.11
C TRP A 141 2.67 -11.35 3.04
N GLN A 142 2.28 -10.37 3.87
CA GLN A 142 3.18 -9.71 4.81
C GLN A 142 3.68 -10.67 5.89
N LEU A 143 2.83 -11.59 6.34
CA LEU A 143 3.19 -12.67 7.25
C LEU A 143 4.24 -13.61 6.65
N MET A 144 4.04 -14.09 5.41
CA MET A 144 4.97 -14.98 4.72
C MET A 144 6.32 -14.30 4.47
N SER A 145 6.31 -13.04 4.02
CA SER A 145 7.50 -12.21 3.83
C SER A 145 8.30 -12.08 5.14
N SER A 146 7.61 -11.73 6.21
CA SER A 146 8.21 -11.53 7.53
C SER A 146 8.77 -12.84 8.13
N ALA A 147 8.11 -13.96 7.87
CA ALA A 147 8.56 -15.27 8.32
C ALA A 147 9.84 -15.72 7.58
N CYS A 148 9.92 -15.51 6.27
CA CYS A 148 11.13 -15.77 5.49
C CYS A 148 12.29 -14.88 5.96
N ALA A 149 12.02 -13.58 6.16
CA ALA A 149 12.95 -12.62 6.72
C ALA A 149 13.49 -13.03 8.12
N LEU A 150 12.67 -13.62 8.98
CA LEU A 150 13.08 -14.09 10.31
C LEU A 150 14.12 -15.21 10.27
N ILE A 151 14.11 -16.04 9.23
CA ILE A 151 14.98 -17.22 9.10
C ILE A 151 16.08 -17.05 8.05
N SER A 152 16.32 -15.81 7.61
CA SER A 152 17.28 -15.42 6.58
C SER A 152 17.04 -16.10 5.22
N THR A 153 15.78 -16.42 4.92
CA THR A 153 15.37 -16.91 3.60
C THR A 153 14.92 -15.71 2.77
N PRO A 154 15.63 -15.33 1.69
CA PRO A 154 15.17 -14.25 0.83
C PRO A 154 13.86 -14.60 0.11
N ILE A 155 13.02 -13.58 -0.10
CA ILE A 155 11.85 -13.72 -0.97
C ILE A 155 12.14 -13.18 -2.37
N ALA A 156 11.58 -13.80 -3.40
CA ALA A 156 11.39 -13.15 -4.70
C ALA A 156 9.96 -12.57 -4.74
N THR A 157 9.74 -11.45 -5.43
CA THR A 157 8.40 -10.89 -5.61
C THR A 157 7.98 -10.87 -7.07
N ALA A 158 6.74 -11.25 -7.32
CA ALA A 158 6.09 -11.14 -8.61
C ALA A 158 4.72 -10.47 -8.46
N TYR A 159 4.40 -9.54 -9.35
CA TYR A 159 3.05 -8.97 -9.41
C TYR A 159 2.05 -10.09 -9.72
N ASP A 160 0.92 -10.11 -9.03
CA ASP A 160 -0.25 -10.96 -9.30
C ASP A 160 -0.81 -10.86 -10.73
N THR A 161 -0.43 -9.79 -11.45
CA THR A 161 -0.76 -9.53 -12.85
C THR A 161 0.32 -9.96 -13.83
N LEU A 162 1.46 -10.49 -13.35
CA LEU A 162 2.56 -10.92 -14.19
C LEU A 162 2.16 -12.13 -15.04
N GLY A 163 2.40 -12.04 -16.35
CA GLY A 163 2.10 -13.14 -17.27
C GLY A 163 3.05 -14.33 -17.09
N ALA A 164 2.63 -15.50 -17.61
CA ALA A 164 3.35 -16.77 -17.46
C ALA A 164 4.86 -16.68 -17.74
N SER A 165 5.27 -16.07 -18.85
CA SER A 165 6.70 -15.94 -19.19
C SER A 165 7.49 -15.12 -18.16
N GLY A 166 6.88 -14.08 -17.59
CA GLY A 166 7.52 -13.28 -16.55
C GLY A 166 7.63 -14.04 -15.24
N LEU A 167 6.56 -14.76 -14.86
CA LEU A 167 6.55 -15.59 -13.65
C LEU A 167 7.53 -16.77 -13.75
N THR A 168 7.59 -17.46 -14.89
CA THR A 168 8.60 -18.50 -15.13
C THR A 168 10.01 -17.94 -14.99
N HIS A 169 10.25 -16.73 -15.48
CA HIS A 169 11.56 -16.07 -15.34
C HIS A 169 11.89 -15.74 -13.89
N SER A 170 10.96 -15.14 -13.13
CA SER A 170 11.17 -14.78 -11.72
C SER A 170 11.34 -15.99 -10.80
N LEU A 171 10.77 -17.15 -11.18
CA LEU A 171 10.98 -18.41 -10.46
C LEU A 171 12.33 -19.05 -10.79
N ASN A 172 12.76 -19.02 -12.05
CA ASN A 172 13.95 -19.74 -12.50
C ASN A 172 15.26 -18.99 -12.23
N GLU A 173 15.29 -17.67 -12.45
CA GLU A 173 16.53 -16.90 -12.29
C GLU A 173 17.13 -17.01 -10.88
N PRO A 174 16.35 -16.89 -9.78
CA PRO A 174 16.85 -17.09 -8.42
C PRO A 174 16.67 -18.55 -7.94
N SER A 175 16.22 -19.46 -8.81
CA SER A 175 15.97 -20.87 -8.47
C SER A 175 15.01 -21.06 -7.28
N CYS A 176 13.88 -20.35 -7.29
CA CYS A 176 12.87 -20.41 -6.23
C CYS A 176 12.42 -21.84 -5.94
N ILE A 177 12.41 -22.20 -4.67
CA ILE A 177 12.04 -23.54 -4.19
C ILE A 177 10.59 -23.62 -3.72
N GLY A 178 9.96 -22.47 -3.49
CA GLY A 178 8.57 -22.36 -3.07
C GLY A 178 7.91 -21.15 -3.71
N ILE A 179 6.60 -21.19 -3.82
CA ILE A 179 5.76 -20.07 -4.24
C ILE A 179 4.58 -19.93 -3.29
N PHE A 180 4.30 -18.71 -2.82
CA PHE A 180 3.07 -18.36 -2.12
C PHE A 180 2.10 -17.67 -3.08
N THR A 181 0.84 -18.10 -3.09
CA THR A 181 -0.18 -17.64 -4.05
C THR A 181 -1.59 -17.63 -3.46
N ASN A 182 -2.53 -16.94 -4.11
CA ASN A 182 -3.96 -17.04 -3.79
C ASN A 182 -4.69 -18.01 -4.73
N PRO A 183 -5.94 -18.43 -4.42
CA PRO A 183 -6.68 -19.40 -5.23
C PRO A 183 -6.91 -18.96 -6.67
N SER A 184 -7.20 -17.68 -6.89
CA SER A 184 -7.45 -17.09 -8.21
C SER A 184 -6.25 -17.19 -9.17
N LEU A 185 -5.05 -17.34 -8.63
CA LEU A 185 -3.78 -17.37 -9.35
C LEU A 185 -3.26 -18.80 -9.59
N LEU A 186 -3.87 -19.82 -8.98
CA LEU A 186 -3.42 -21.22 -9.06
C LEU A 186 -3.36 -21.76 -10.49
N SER A 187 -4.26 -21.30 -11.36
CA SER A 187 -4.25 -21.70 -12.77
C SER A 187 -2.99 -21.22 -13.50
N MET A 188 -2.50 -20.02 -13.18
CA MET A 188 -1.25 -19.49 -13.69
C MET A 188 -0.06 -20.25 -13.12
N VAL A 189 -0.06 -20.54 -11.82
CA VAL A 189 0.97 -21.35 -11.16
C VAL A 189 1.05 -22.73 -11.81
N LEU A 190 -0.07 -23.45 -11.95
CA LEU A 190 -0.11 -24.75 -12.62
C LEU A 190 0.49 -24.71 -14.03
N LYS A 191 0.25 -23.62 -14.78
CA LYS A 191 0.76 -23.45 -16.14
C LYS A 191 2.28 -23.33 -16.20
N VAL A 192 2.92 -22.68 -15.23
CA VAL A 192 4.38 -22.44 -15.24
C VAL A 192 5.18 -23.56 -14.57
N LEU A 193 4.55 -24.37 -13.71
CA LEU A 193 5.24 -25.36 -12.89
C LEU A 193 6.05 -26.41 -13.68
N SER A 194 5.64 -26.74 -14.91
CA SER A 194 6.41 -27.65 -15.77
C SER A 194 7.78 -27.09 -16.17
N ASP A 195 7.88 -25.76 -16.22
CA ASP A 195 9.06 -25.03 -16.70
C ASP A 195 9.87 -24.44 -15.54
N THR A 196 9.51 -24.76 -14.28
CA THR A 196 10.16 -24.24 -13.06
C THR A 196 10.68 -25.39 -12.19
N PRO A 197 11.79 -26.04 -12.58
CA PRO A 197 12.22 -27.33 -12.04
C PRO A 197 12.71 -27.30 -10.58
N SER A 198 12.95 -26.12 -10.01
CA SER A 198 13.38 -25.90 -8.62
C SER A 198 12.21 -25.88 -7.63
N VAL A 199 10.99 -25.59 -8.09
CA VAL A 199 9.82 -25.42 -7.21
C VAL A 199 9.40 -26.76 -6.61
N ARG A 200 9.43 -26.83 -5.27
CA ARG A 200 9.08 -28.00 -4.45
C ARG A 200 7.82 -27.76 -3.62
N PHE A 201 7.52 -26.49 -3.30
CA PHE A 201 6.41 -26.11 -2.44
C PHE A 201 5.46 -25.12 -3.11
N VAL A 202 4.16 -25.33 -2.93
CA VAL A 202 3.12 -24.36 -3.26
C VAL A 202 2.35 -24.04 -1.99
N PHE A 203 2.61 -22.86 -1.44
CA PHE A 203 1.88 -22.31 -0.31
C PHE A 203 0.72 -21.47 -0.81
N TYR A 204 -0.42 -21.53 -0.14
CA TYR A 204 -1.56 -20.71 -0.51
C TYR A 204 -2.40 -20.30 0.69
N ASP A 205 -3.19 -19.25 0.52
CA ASP A 205 -4.21 -18.84 1.48
C ASP A 205 -5.61 -18.82 0.84
N GLY A 206 -6.60 -18.39 1.63
CA GLY A 206 -7.98 -18.27 1.19
C GLY A 206 -8.68 -19.62 1.00
N THR A 207 -9.99 -19.56 0.77
CA THR A 207 -10.81 -20.75 0.53
C THR A 207 -10.96 -20.95 -0.98
N PRO A 208 -10.37 -22.01 -1.57
CA PRO A 208 -10.53 -22.27 -2.99
C PRO A 208 -11.98 -22.62 -3.33
N SER A 209 -12.46 -22.15 -4.47
CA SER A 209 -13.69 -22.65 -5.11
C SER A 209 -13.50 -24.08 -5.62
N SER A 210 -14.60 -24.76 -5.98
CA SER A 210 -14.54 -26.13 -6.52
C SER A 210 -13.60 -26.27 -7.73
N ALA A 211 -13.55 -25.27 -8.62
CA ALA A 211 -12.65 -25.30 -9.77
C ALA A 211 -11.17 -25.10 -9.38
N GLU A 212 -10.91 -24.33 -8.33
CA GLU A 212 -9.56 -24.09 -7.80
C GLU A 212 -9.06 -25.31 -7.01
N GLU A 213 -9.94 -26.02 -6.28
CA GLU A 213 -9.66 -27.33 -5.69
C GLU A 213 -9.20 -28.36 -6.74
N GLU A 214 -9.89 -28.44 -7.88
CA GLU A 214 -9.47 -29.29 -9.00
C GLU A 214 -8.08 -28.90 -9.54
N THR A 215 -7.79 -27.60 -9.57
CA THR A 215 -6.49 -27.08 -9.99
C THR A 215 -5.39 -27.47 -8.99
N LEU A 216 -5.63 -27.33 -7.69
CA LEU A 216 -4.73 -27.81 -6.62
C LEU A 216 -4.48 -29.31 -6.72
N ALA A 217 -5.48 -30.11 -7.07
CA ALA A 217 -5.33 -31.55 -7.25
C ALA A 217 -4.40 -31.89 -8.44
N LYS A 218 -4.41 -31.09 -9.51
CA LYS A 218 -3.52 -31.25 -10.68
C LYS A 218 -2.07 -30.89 -10.36
N ILE A 219 -1.82 -29.85 -9.55
CA ILE A 219 -0.45 -29.43 -9.16
C ILE A 219 0.36 -30.59 -8.57
N ARG A 220 -0.26 -31.42 -7.73
CA ARG A 220 0.38 -32.60 -7.12
C ARG A 220 0.95 -33.58 -8.17
N LYS A 221 0.31 -33.68 -9.35
CA LYS A 221 0.69 -34.63 -10.41
C LYS A 221 1.84 -34.13 -11.27
N VAL A 222 2.04 -32.82 -11.38
CA VAL A 222 3.12 -32.23 -12.21
C VAL A 222 4.49 -32.69 -11.71
N GLY A 223 4.72 -32.66 -10.39
CA GLY A 223 5.99 -33.12 -9.81
C GLY A 223 6.21 -34.64 -9.86
N ALA A 224 5.14 -35.44 -10.00
CA ALA A 224 5.24 -36.90 -10.08
C ALA A 224 5.59 -37.43 -11.48
N SER A 225 5.56 -36.56 -12.50
CA SER A 225 5.68 -36.93 -13.92
C SER A 225 7.11 -36.80 -14.47
N VAL A 226 8.08 -36.43 -13.64
CA VAL A 226 9.49 -36.32 -14.00
C VAL A 226 10.25 -37.40 -13.23
N GLU A 227 10.81 -38.38 -13.95
CA GLU A 227 11.57 -39.50 -13.37
C GLU A 227 12.52 -39.01 -12.27
N GLY A 228 12.25 -39.41 -11.03
CA GLY A 228 13.12 -39.17 -9.88
C GLY A 228 12.92 -37.87 -9.10
N LYS A 229 11.95 -36.99 -9.42
CA LYS A 229 11.65 -35.80 -8.60
C LYS A 229 10.51 -36.04 -7.61
N TYR A 230 10.68 -35.58 -6.37
CA TYR A 230 9.62 -35.56 -5.36
C TYR A 230 8.44 -34.73 -5.87
N GLY A 231 7.21 -35.20 -5.67
CA GLY A 231 6.01 -34.44 -6.02
C GLY A 231 5.95 -33.08 -5.29
N ILE A 232 5.34 -32.08 -5.93
CA ILE A 232 5.17 -30.74 -5.35
C ILE A 232 4.28 -30.83 -4.10
N LYS A 233 4.78 -30.34 -2.97
CA LYS A 233 4.03 -30.28 -1.71
C LYS A 233 3.21 -29.00 -1.65
N LYS A 234 1.88 -29.15 -1.71
CA LYS A 234 0.94 -28.05 -1.45
C LYS A 234 0.66 -27.91 0.05
N MET A 235 0.52 -26.69 0.55
CA MET A 235 0.20 -26.45 1.95
C MET A 235 -0.57 -25.13 2.10
N HIS A 236 -1.72 -25.18 2.78
CA HIS A 236 -2.44 -23.96 3.13
C HIS A 236 -1.72 -23.24 4.28
N ILE A 237 -1.77 -21.91 4.34
CA ILE A 237 -1.04 -21.13 5.34
C ILE A 237 -1.46 -21.47 6.78
N THR A 238 -2.72 -21.87 7.01
CA THR A 238 -3.18 -22.32 8.33
C THR A 238 -2.53 -23.63 8.76
N ASP A 239 -2.24 -24.52 7.82
CA ASP A 239 -1.55 -25.79 8.09
C ASP A 239 -0.08 -25.53 8.39
N LEU A 240 0.53 -24.56 7.69
CA LEU A 240 1.90 -24.11 7.95
C LEU A 240 2.04 -23.48 9.34
N LEU A 241 1.09 -22.61 9.71
CA LEU A 241 0.98 -22.05 11.07
C LEU A 241 0.84 -23.15 12.12
N SER A 242 -0.07 -24.09 11.91
CA SER A 242 -0.32 -25.21 12.84
C SER A 242 0.91 -26.09 12.99
N LEU A 243 1.62 -26.36 11.88
CA LEU A 243 2.87 -27.09 11.88
C LEU A 243 3.89 -26.37 12.76
N GLY A 244 4.13 -25.08 12.55
CA GLY A 244 5.12 -24.33 13.34
C GLY A 244 4.75 -24.15 14.81
N ARG A 245 3.47 -24.02 15.15
CA ARG A 245 2.98 -24.01 16.54
C ARG A 245 3.36 -25.26 17.31
N SER A 246 3.34 -26.41 16.63
CA SER A 246 3.71 -27.69 17.23
C SER A 246 5.23 -27.86 17.43
N ARG A 247 6.05 -26.89 17.01
CA ARG A 247 7.51 -26.97 17.05
C ARG A 247 8.15 -26.07 18.10
N PRO A 248 9.26 -26.50 18.71
CA PRO A 248 9.95 -25.72 19.72
C PRO A 248 10.63 -24.48 19.12
N SER A 249 10.71 -23.39 19.90
CA SER A 249 11.39 -22.15 19.48
C SER A 249 12.88 -22.33 19.20
N ILE A 250 13.49 -23.42 19.65
CA ILE A 250 14.89 -23.77 19.32
C ILE A 250 15.10 -23.92 17.81
N LEU A 251 14.07 -24.13 16.99
CA LEU A 251 14.23 -24.10 15.53
C LEU A 251 14.62 -22.72 14.98
N LEU A 252 14.41 -21.66 15.76
CA LEU A 252 14.76 -20.27 15.44
C LEU A 252 16.05 -19.84 16.15
N LEU A 253 17.07 -20.70 16.10
CA LEU A 253 18.39 -20.41 16.69
C LEU A 253 18.97 -19.08 16.17
N PRO A 254 19.83 -18.39 16.95
CA PRO A 254 20.46 -17.14 16.52
C PRO A 254 21.20 -17.20 15.17
N ASN A 255 21.70 -18.37 14.78
CA ASN A 255 22.36 -18.57 13.48
C ASN A 255 21.40 -18.54 12.27
N ARG A 256 20.07 -18.47 12.50
CA ARG A 256 19.05 -18.26 11.48
C ARG A 256 18.64 -16.79 11.34
N ARG A 257 19.01 -15.93 12.30
CA ARG A 257 18.63 -14.51 12.24
C ARG A 257 19.49 -13.75 11.23
N PRO A 258 18.90 -12.80 10.48
CA PRO A 258 19.63 -12.04 9.48
C PRO A 258 20.57 -11.01 10.10
N THR A 259 21.49 -10.53 9.28
CA THR A 259 22.25 -9.30 9.52
C THR A 259 21.75 -8.19 8.57
N PRO A 260 22.16 -6.94 8.75
CA PRO A 260 21.78 -5.86 7.81
C PRO A 260 22.24 -6.11 6.36
N ASP A 261 23.31 -6.87 6.17
CA ASP A 261 23.85 -7.20 4.86
C ASP A 261 23.19 -8.45 4.23
N THR A 262 22.40 -9.20 5.01
CA THR A 262 21.65 -10.36 4.51
C THR A 262 20.60 -9.89 3.50
N THR A 263 20.46 -10.60 2.38
CA THR A 263 19.42 -10.35 1.38
C THR A 263 18.04 -10.63 1.99
N ALA A 264 17.16 -9.63 1.92
CA ALA A 264 15.79 -9.75 2.40
C ALA A 264 14.84 -10.13 1.25
N CYS A 265 14.98 -9.44 0.10
CA CYS A 265 14.13 -9.70 -1.06
C CYS A 265 14.81 -9.41 -2.40
N ILE A 266 14.27 -10.03 -3.44
CA ILE A 266 14.59 -9.85 -4.85
C ILE A 266 13.31 -9.37 -5.52
N MET A 267 13.22 -8.08 -5.83
CA MET A 267 12.01 -7.51 -6.40
C MET A 267 12.09 -7.43 -7.93
N TYR A 268 11.23 -8.17 -8.62
CA TYR A 268 11.20 -8.16 -10.08
C TYR A 268 10.45 -6.93 -10.61
N THR A 269 11.11 -6.20 -11.52
CA THR A 269 10.55 -5.00 -12.14
C THR A 269 10.41 -5.16 -13.64
N SER A 270 9.29 -4.69 -14.20
CA SER A 270 9.09 -4.62 -15.65
C SER A 270 9.85 -3.43 -16.22
N GLY A 271 11.01 -3.69 -16.84
CA GLY A 271 11.71 -2.69 -17.63
C GLY A 271 10.97 -2.36 -18.93
N SER A 272 11.36 -1.27 -19.60
CA SER A 272 10.77 -0.84 -20.88
C SER A 272 11.04 -1.81 -22.04
N THR A 273 12.05 -2.68 -21.92
CA THR A 273 12.38 -3.74 -22.88
C THR A 273 12.96 -4.96 -22.16
N GLY A 274 12.51 -6.17 -22.53
CA GLY A 274 13.10 -7.44 -22.07
C GLY A 274 12.39 -8.13 -20.89
N ALA A 275 13.00 -9.21 -20.41
CA ALA A 275 12.53 -9.95 -19.23
C ALA A 275 12.60 -9.06 -17.97
N PRO A 276 11.71 -9.29 -16.97
CA PRO A 276 11.76 -8.57 -15.70
C PRO A 276 13.12 -8.71 -15.03
N LYS A 277 13.66 -7.65 -14.42
CA LYS A 277 14.96 -7.70 -13.73
C LYS A 277 14.76 -7.77 -12.22
N GLY A 278 15.45 -8.70 -11.56
CA GLY A 278 15.46 -8.83 -10.10
C GLY A 278 16.37 -7.79 -9.45
N VAL A 279 15.80 -6.93 -8.59
CA VAL A 279 16.56 -5.98 -7.77
C VAL A 279 16.78 -6.59 -6.40
N VAL A 280 18.04 -6.86 -6.04
CA VAL A 280 18.41 -7.44 -4.74
C VAL A 280 18.44 -6.35 -3.68
N LEU A 281 17.66 -6.52 -2.62
CA LEU A 281 17.57 -5.60 -1.48
C LEU A 281 17.95 -6.32 -0.20
N THR A 282 18.88 -5.74 0.56
CA THR A 282 19.25 -6.23 1.88
C THR A 282 18.29 -5.71 2.96
N HIS A 283 18.32 -6.34 4.13
CA HIS A 283 17.62 -5.81 5.30
C HIS A 283 17.99 -4.34 5.60
N GLY A 284 19.29 -4.01 5.57
CA GLY A 284 19.77 -2.65 5.81
C GLY A 284 19.24 -1.64 4.78
N ASN A 285 19.08 -2.01 3.52
CA ASN A 285 18.46 -1.13 2.51
C ASN A 285 17.01 -0.77 2.88
N LEU A 286 16.25 -1.76 3.32
CA LEU A 286 14.85 -1.58 3.70
C LEU A 286 14.72 -0.76 4.98
N LEU A 287 15.53 -1.04 6.00
CA LEU A 287 15.46 -0.34 7.29
C LEU A 287 15.99 1.10 7.20
N ALA A 288 16.99 1.37 6.35
CA ALA A 288 17.38 2.73 6.01
C ALA A 288 16.22 3.51 5.35
N SER A 289 15.45 2.85 4.48
CA SER A 289 14.27 3.46 3.83
C SER A 289 13.16 3.75 4.84
N VAL A 290 12.90 2.83 5.78
CA VAL A 290 11.96 3.06 6.89
C VAL A 290 12.40 4.26 7.74
N GLY A 291 13.70 4.34 8.07
CA GLY A 291 14.25 5.48 8.81
C GLY A 291 14.06 6.81 8.07
N ALA A 292 14.35 6.84 6.76
CA ALA A 292 14.16 8.03 5.94
C ALA A 292 12.69 8.49 5.89
N VAL A 293 11.76 7.56 5.68
CA VAL A 293 10.32 7.85 5.69
C VAL A 293 9.88 8.36 7.06
N HIS A 294 10.30 7.69 8.15
CA HIS A 294 9.97 8.11 9.51
C HIS A 294 10.48 9.53 9.81
N THR A 295 11.72 9.86 9.43
CA THR A 295 12.28 11.21 9.60
C THR A 295 11.40 12.28 8.95
N VAL A 296 10.83 12.02 7.78
CA VAL A 296 9.99 13.00 7.07
C VAL A 296 8.57 13.02 7.63
N PHE A 297 7.94 11.85 7.87
CA PHE A 297 6.49 11.74 8.08
C PHE A 297 6.05 11.35 9.49
N GLU A 298 6.95 11.11 10.44
CA GLU A 298 6.62 10.72 11.83
C GLU A 298 5.38 11.43 12.42
N PRO A 299 5.23 12.77 12.35
CA PRO A 299 4.07 13.43 12.97
C PRO A 299 2.73 13.14 12.27
N HIS A 300 2.78 12.62 11.03
CA HIS A 300 1.63 12.20 10.23
C HIS A 300 1.34 10.70 10.33
N LEU A 301 2.20 9.94 11.02
CA LEU A 301 2.09 8.49 11.20
C LEU A 301 1.94 8.13 12.70
N PRO A 302 0.96 8.67 13.44
CA PRO A 302 0.84 8.40 14.86
C PRO A 302 0.42 6.95 15.12
N ALA A 303 0.97 6.36 16.19
CA ALA A 303 0.59 5.02 16.62
C ALA A 303 -0.93 4.91 16.88
N GLY A 304 -1.55 3.85 16.36
CA GLY A 304 -2.99 3.63 16.39
C GLY A 304 -3.78 4.32 15.27
N ALA A 305 -3.13 5.08 14.37
CA ALA A 305 -3.75 5.47 13.10
C ALA A 305 -4.01 4.24 12.23
N ARG A 306 -4.92 4.38 11.27
CA ARG A 306 -5.24 3.32 10.30
C ARG A 306 -4.81 3.69 8.89
N TYR A 307 -4.17 2.75 8.21
CA TYR A 307 -3.77 2.82 6.81
C TYR A 307 -4.55 1.79 5.99
N ILE A 308 -5.04 2.19 4.81
CA ILE A 308 -5.64 1.27 3.84
C ILE A 308 -4.54 0.68 2.94
N ALA A 309 -4.22 -0.59 3.13
CA ALA A 309 -3.22 -1.33 2.38
C ALA A 309 -3.87 -2.03 1.18
N TYR A 310 -3.50 -1.64 -0.04
CA TYR A 310 -4.12 -2.16 -1.26
C TYR A 310 -3.22 -1.99 -2.51
N LEU A 311 -2.11 -1.27 -2.40
CA LEU A 311 -1.13 -1.23 -3.49
C LEU A 311 -0.35 -2.55 -3.49
N PRO A 312 0.27 -2.95 -4.61
CA PRO A 312 0.95 -4.24 -4.68
C PRO A 312 2.16 -4.30 -3.73
N LEU A 313 2.19 -5.26 -2.81
CA LEU A 313 3.32 -5.54 -1.93
C LEU A 313 4.56 -6.05 -2.68
N ALA A 314 4.36 -6.57 -3.89
CA ALA A 314 5.44 -6.87 -4.83
C ALA A 314 6.21 -5.61 -5.29
N HIS A 315 5.69 -4.41 -5.06
CA HIS A 315 6.33 -3.14 -5.36
C HIS A 315 6.99 -2.54 -4.11
N VAL A 316 8.25 -2.12 -4.23
CA VAL A 316 9.07 -1.59 -3.11
C VAL A 316 8.40 -0.45 -2.33
N LEU A 317 7.67 0.43 -3.02
CA LEU A 317 6.87 1.51 -2.41
C LEU A 317 5.94 0.99 -1.30
N GLU A 318 5.04 0.05 -1.61
CA GLU A 318 4.08 -0.45 -0.62
C GLU A 318 4.81 -1.22 0.47
N TYR A 319 5.81 -2.02 0.10
CA TYR A 319 6.56 -2.81 1.07
C TYR A 319 7.25 -1.95 2.12
N VAL A 320 7.92 -0.86 1.72
CA VAL A 320 8.53 0.10 2.67
C VAL A 320 7.47 0.83 3.49
N VAL A 321 6.31 1.15 2.90
CA VAL A 321 5.20 1.81 3.61
C VAL A 321 4.65 0.91 4.70
N GLU A 322 4.43 -0.37 4.43
CA GLU A 322 3.97 -1.32 5.45
C GLU A 322 5.03 -1.56 6.52
N LEU A 323 6.32 -1.68 6.17
CA LEU A 323 7.39 -1.75 7.18
C LEU A 323 7.44 -0.48 8.05
N CYS A 324 7.20 0.69 7.46
CA CYS A 324 7.09 1.94 8.21
C CYS A 324 5.83 1.98 9.09
N ALA A 325 4.70 1.44 8.62
CA ALA A 325 3.49 1.32 9.42
C ALA A 325 3.74 0.43 10.64
N VAL A 326 4.45 -0.70 10.47
CA VAL A 326 4.88 -1.58 11.57
C VAL A 326 5.75 -0.82 12.57
N PHE A 327 6.72 -0.05 12.09
CA PHE A 327 7.60 0.74 12.96
C PHE A 327 6.81 1.78 13.78
N CYS A 328 5.91 2.51 13.12
CA CYS A 328 5.14 3.59 13.73
C CYS A 328 3.93 3.11 14.56
N GLY A 329 3.56 1.83 14.48
CA GLY A 329 2.38 1.29 15.18
C GLY A 329 1.06 1.68 14.51
N VAL A 330 1.07 1.87 13.18
CA VAL A 330 -0.11 2.17 12.37
C VAL A 330 -0.78 0.86 11.97
N GLY A 331 -2.09 0.73 12.22
CA GLY A 331 -2.86 -0.45 11.83
C GLY A 331 -3.10 -0.50 10.33
N MET A 332 -2.75 -1.61 9.68
CA MET A 332 -2.88 -1.82 8.25
C MET A 332 -4.15 -2.62 7.95
N GLY A 333 -5.17 -1.97 7.41
CA GLY A 333 -6.37 -2.63 6.92
C GLY A 333 -6.22 -2.99 5.44
N TYR A 334 -6.14 -4.28 5.12
CA TYR A 334 -6.00 -4.79 3.76
C TYR A 334 -7.34 -4.75 3.01
N GLY A 335 -7.32 -4.11 1.85
CA GLY A 335 -8.43 -4.06 0.89
C GLY A 335 -7.97 -4.37 -0.53
N ARG A 336 -8.90 -4.36 -1.49
CA ARG A 336 -8.59 -4.55 -2.92
C ARG A 336 -9.05 -3.36 -3.72
N VAL A 337 -8.37 -3.06 -4.83
CA VAL A 337 -8.80 -1.98 -5.76
C VAL A 337 -10.28 -2.12 -6.17
N ARG A 338 -10.76 -3.35 -6.38
CA ARG A 338 -12.16 -3.62 -6.75
C ARG A 338 -13.16 -3.38 -5.62
N THR A 339 -12.78 -3.64 -4.38
CA THR A 339 -13.65 -3.53 -3.19
C THR A 339 -13.42 -2.25 -2.40
N LEU A 340 -12.44 -1.45 -2.82
CA LEU A 340 -12.01 -0.20 -2.19
C LEU A 340 -13.18 0.76 -1.96
N THR A 341 -14.08 0.84 -2.95
CA THR A 341 -15.33 1.60 -2.88
C THR A 341 -16.54 0.65 -2.91
N GLY A 342 -17.70 1.14 -2.46
CA GLY A 342 -18.95 0.36 -2.47
C GLY A 342 -19.53 0.02 -3.86
N GLN A 343 -18.81 0.24 -4.97
CA GLN A 343 -19.29 0.00 -6.33
C GLN A 343 -19.42 -1.50 -6.67
N SER A 344 -18.47 -2.31 -6.21
CA SER A 344 -18.48 -3.77 -6.43
C SER A 344 -18.81 -4.53 -5.15
N ILE A 345 -19.52 -3.92 -4.21
CA ILE A 345 -19.95 -4.56 -2.98
C ILE A 345 -21.40 -5.00 -3.11
N TRP A 346 -21.68 -6.23 -2.70
CA TRP A 346 -23.03 -6.75 -2.63
C TRP A 346 -23.82 -6.03 -1.55
N LYS A 347 -24.99 -5.48 -1.91
CA LYS A 347 -25.86 -4.74 -0.98
C LYS A 347 -27.14 -5.49 -0.63
N GLY A 348 -27.28 -6.72 -1.12
CA GLY A 348 -28.55 -7.44 -1.18
C GLY A 348 -29.30 -7.20 -2.48
N ASP A 349 -30.33 -8.00 -2.71
CA ASP A 349 -31.25 -7.89 -3.84
C ASP A 349 -32.08 -6.61 -3.68
N GLY A 350 -31.56 -5.47 -4.13
CA GLY A 350 -32.28 -4.20 -4.10
C GLY A 350 -33.40 -4.16 -5.14
N ASN A 351 -34.57 -4.74 -4.82
CA ASN A 351 -35.93 -4.38 -5.29
C ASN A 351 -36.98 -5.37 -4.76
N ALA A 352 -37.53 -5.14 -3.57
CA ALA A 352 -38.93 -5.50 -3.23
C ALA A 352 -39.29 -4.91 -1.86
N GLU A 353 -39.86 -3.71 -1.85
CA GLU A 353 -40.77 -3.36 -0.76
C GLU A 353 -41.97 -4.32 -0.86
N GLY A 354 -41.99 -5.39 -0.07
CA GLY A 354 -43.15 -6.29 0.07
C GLY A 354 -42.93 -7.79 -0.16
N GLU A 355 -41.72 -8.28 -0.49
CA GLU A 355 -41.45 -9.72 -0.55
C GLU A 355 -40.73 -10.22 0.71
N SER A 356 -41.21 -11.34 1.27
CA SER A 356 -40.63 -11.99 2.46
C SER A 356 -39.26 -12.64 2.22
N ASP A 357 -38.79 -12.68 0.97
CA ASP A 357 -37.59 -13.44 0.54
C ASP A 357 -36.43 -12.55 0.02
N THR A 358 -36.39 -11.24 0.34
CA THR A 358 -35.22 -10.40 0.01
C THR A 358 -33.94 -10.89 0.71
N LYS A 359 -32.93 -11.31 -0.06
CA LYS A 359 -31.60 -11.64 0.50
C LYS A 359 -30.84 -10.37 0.80
N LYS A 360 -30.60 -10.11 2.09
CA LYS A 360 -29.66 -9.09 2.55
C LYS A 360 -28.21 -9.53 2.32
N ALA A 361 -27.28 -8.58 2.26
CA ALA A 361 -25.86 -8.90 2.40
C ALA A 361 -25.63 -9.61 3.74
N LEU A 362 -24.84 -10.68 3.72
CA LEU A 362 -24.35 -11.37 4.91
C LEU A 362 -23.30 -10.52 5.65
N GLY A 363 -22.55 -9.72 4.89
CA GLY A 363 -21.55 -8.79 5.36
C GLY A 363 -22.09 -7.37 5.57
N THR A 364 -21.19 -6.38 5.55
CA THR A 364 -21.55 -5.01 5.93
C THR A 364 -22.20 -4.20 4.82
N GLY A 365 -22.12 -4.66 3.56
CA GLY A 365 -22.56 -3.90 2.39
C GLY A 365 -21.71 -2.65 2.10
N LEU A 366 -20.58 -2.48 2.80
CA LEU A 366 -19.66 -1.36 2.68
C LEU A 366 -18.37 -1.74 1.93
N GLY A 367 -17.84 -0.78 1.16
CA GLY A 367 -16.49 -0.87 0.59
C GLY A 367 -15.41 -0.67 1.64
N ASP A 368 -14.17 -1.00 1.30
CA ASP A 368 -13.07 -1.06 2.28
C ASP A 368 -12.77 0.29 2.92
N LEU A 369 -12.84 1.39 2.15
CA LEU A 369 -12.66 2.74 2.70
C LEU A 369 -13.76 3.09 3.71
N GLU A 370 -15.02 2.79 3.37
CA GLU A 370 -16.19 3.12 4.20
C GLU A 370 -16.21 2.32 5.51
N GLU A 371 -15.77 1.04 5.46
CA GLU A 371 -15.66 0.16 6.62
C GLU A 371 -14.44 0.51 7.51
N LEU A 372 -13.24 0.64 6.92
CA LEU A 372 -11.99 0.82 7.66
C LEU A 372 -11.90 2.20 8.31
N LYS A 373 -12.37 3.22 7.59
CA LYS A 373 -12.21 4.64 7.91
C LYS A 373 -10.76 5.03 8.16
N PRO A 374 -9.87 4.86 7.15
CA PRO A 374 -8.43 5.08 7.32
C PRO A 374 -8.12 6.54 7.63
N ASP A 375 -7.05 6.77 8.41
CA ASP A 375 -6.43 8.08 8.62
C ASP A 375 -5.43 8.41 7.49
N ILE A 376 -4.80 7.37 6.93
CA ILE A 376 -3.73 7.48 5.95
C ILE A 376 -4.12 6.72 4.68
N MET A 377 -3.91 7.34 3.52
CA MET A 377 -4.12 6.69 2.23
C MET A 377 -2.98 7.00 1.27
N LEU A 378 -2.36 5.97 0.74
CA LEU A 378 -1.42 6.10 -0.36
C LEU A 378 -2.11 5.73 -1.65
N GLY A 379 -1.67 6.29 -2.76
CA GLY A 379 -2.25 5.98 -4.06
C GLY A 379 -1.35 6.38 -5.22
N VAL A 380 -1.75 5.90 -6.39
CA VAL A 380 -1.16 6.25 -7.68
C VAL A 380 -2.19 7.02 -8.50
N PRO A 381 -1.81 7.72 -9.58
CA PRO A 381 -2.74 8.56 -10.35
C PRO A 381 -4.05 7.87 -10.75
N ALA A 382 -3.99 6.60 -11.18
CA ALA A 382 -5.18 5.83 -11.55
C ALA A 382 -6.17 5.60 -10.39
N VAL A 383 -5.66 5.47 -9.16
CA VAL A 383 -6.49 5.32 -7.96
C VAL A 383 -7.19 6.65 -7.66
N TRP A 384 -6.45 7.76 -7.69
CA TRP A 384 -7.01 9.09 -7.46
C TRP A 384 -8.12 9.41 -8.47
N GLU A 385 -7.96 9.01 -9.72
CA GLU A 385 -9.01 9.14 -10.74
C GLU A 385 -10.23 8.25 -10.45
N THR A 386 -10.02 7.04 -9.94
CA THR A 386 -11.12 6.12 -9.56
C THR A 386 -11.93 6.71 -8.40
N VAL A 387 -11.23 7.20 -7.37
CA VAL A 387 -11.85 7.89 -6.23
C VAL A 387 -12.60 9.14 -6.69
N ARG A 388 -11.99 9.97 -7.55
CA ARG A 388 -12.62 11.16 -8.13
C ARG A 388 -13.91 10.81 -8.87
N LYS A 389 -13.90 9.76 -9.71
CA LYS A 389 -15.11 9.25 -10.40
C LYS A 389 -16.18 8.77 -9.43
N ALA A 390 -15.80 8.05 -8.38
CA ALA A 390 -16.75 7.59 -7.35
C ALA A 390 -17.39 8.78 -6.61
N VAL A 391 -16.62 9.83 -6.32
CA VAL A 391 -17.13 11.08 -5.75
C VAL A 391 -18.12 11.76 -6.68
N TYR A 392 -17.78 11.96 -7.96
CA TYR A 392 -18.69 12.57 -8.92
C TYR A 392 -19.97 11.75 -9.12
N ALA A 393 -19.89 10.42 -9.10
CA ALA A 393 -21.07 9.55 -9.18
C ALA A 393 -22.00 9.70 -7.96
N LYS A 394 -21.45 9.94 -6.76
CA LYS A 394 -22.25 10.28 -5.58
C LYS A 394 -22.84 11.69 -5.70
N LEU A 395 -22.04 12.67 -6.16
CA LEU A 395 -22.48 14.07 -6.34
C LEU A 395 -23.64 14.19 -7.34
N ALA A 396 -23.62 13.42 -8.42
CA ALA A 396 -24.69 13.41 -9.42
C ALA A 396 -26.07 13.00 -8.85
N LYS A 397 -26.08 12.25 -7.73
CA LYS A 397 -27.29 11.85 -7.01
C LYS A 397 -27.68 12.82 -5.89
N ALA A 398 -26.82 13.79 -5.58
CA ALA A 398 -27.09 14.79 -4.55
C ALA A 398 -28.05 15.88 -5.06
N PRO A 399 -28.76 16.60 -4.18
CA PRO A 399 -29.63 17.72 -4.56
C PRO A 399 -28.90 18.80 -5.38
N LYS A 400 -29.58 19.50 -6.30
CA LYS A 400 -28.96 20.52 -7.17
C LYS A 400 -28.22 21.64 -6.42
N ILE A 401 -28.72 22.02 -5.25
CA ILE A 401 -28.03 22.98 -4.37
C ILE A 401 -26.65 22.45 -3.96
N ALA A 402 -26.57 21.15 -3.66
CA ALA A 402 -25.33 20.53 -3.27
C ALA A 402 -24.33 20.42 -4.43
N GLN A 403 -24.81 20.15 -5.64
CA GLN A 403 -24.00 20.15 -6.85
C GLN A 403 -23.40 21.53 -7.14
N HIS A 404 -24.22 22.58 -7.13
CA HIS A 404 -23.74 23.95 -7.36
C HIS A 404 -22.78 24.45 -6.27
N ALA A 405 -23.05 24.13 -5.00
CA ALA A 405 -22.15 24.47 -3.90
C ALA A 405 -20.77 23.81 -4.07
N PHE A 406 -20.74 22.53 -4.46
CA PHE A 406 -19.49 21.82 -4.75
C PHE A 406 -18.71 22.47 -5.90
N GLU A 407 -19.37 22.77 -7.01
CA GLU A 407 -18.71 23.42 -8.14
C GLU A 407 -18.20 24.83 -7.78
N ALA A 408 -18.93 25.58 -6.96
CA ALA A 408 -18.48 26.88 -6.45
C ALA A 408 -17.23 26.73 -5.57
N ALA A 409 -17.17 25.72 -4.71
CA ALA A 409 -16.01 25.42 -3.86
C ALA A 409 -14.75 25.10 -4.67
N VAL A 410 -14.89 24.22 -5.67
CA VAL A 410 -13.80 23.85 -6.57
C VAL A 410 -13.33 25.08 -7.35
N ARG A 411 -14.26 25.88 -7.89
CA ARG A 411 -13.93 27.14 -8.59
C ARG A 411 -13.20 28.15 -7.69
N ALA A 412 -13.65 28.32 -6.45
CA ALA A 412 -13.01 29.22 -5.48
C ALA A 412 -11.57 28.80 -5.19
N LYS A 413 -11.32 27.50 -4.90
CA LYS A 413 -9.94 27.00 -4.69
C LYS A 413 -9.05 27.12 -5.93
N LYS A 414 -9.58 26.90 -7.13
CA LYS A 414 -8.85 27.13 -8.39
C LYS A 414 -8.42 28.60 -8.51
N PHE A 415 -9.32 29.53 -8.20
CA PHE A 415 -9.01 30.95 -8.21
C PHE A 415 -7.95 31.34 -7.17
N THR A 416 -8.04 30.82 -5.94
CA THR A 416 -7.04 31.06 -4.88
C THR A 416 -5.67 30.46 -5.23
N SER A 417 -5.65 29.24 -5.80
CA SER A 417 -4.40 28.58 -6.20
C SER A 417 -3.72 29.32 -7.35
N ALA A 418 -4.50 29.82 -8.32
CA ALA A 418 -4.02 30.68 -9.40
C ALA A 418 -3.50 32.03 -8.89
N MET A 419 -4.18 32.68 -7.93
CA MET A 419 -3.70 33.92 -7.33
C MET A 419 -2.39 33.72 -6.53
N SER A 420 -2.28 32.61 -5.79
CA SER A 420 -1.09 32.30 -4.99
C SER A 420 0.16 32.08 -5.86
N SER A 421 -0.03 31.49 -7.05
CA SER A 421 1.03 31.32 -8.05
C SER A 421 1.41 32.63 -8.78
N TYR A 422 0.50 33.61 -8.88
CA TYR A 422 0.82 34.97 -9.33
C TYR A 422 1.55 35.83 -8.29
N THR A 423 1.42 35.51 -6.99
CA THR A 423 2.07 36.26 -5.90
C THR A 423 3.38 35.63 -5.39
N SER A 424 3.79 34.49 -5.95
CA SER A 424 5.08 33.86 -5.64
C SER A 424 6.18 34.52 -6.49
N PRO A 425 7.20 35.15 -5.89
CA PRO A 425 8.26 35.79 -6.67
C PRO A 425 9.11 34.74 -7.37
N SER A 426 9.26 34.86 -8.69
CA SER A 426 10.36 34.22 -9.44
C SER A 426 11.70 34.77 -8.93
N PRO A 427 12.78 33.97 -8.80
CA PRO A 427 14.08 34.44 -8.31
C PRO A 427 14.80 35.45 -9.22
N SER A 428 14.22 35.86 -10.35
CA SER A 428 14.87 36.79 -11.28
C SER A 428 13.89 37.81 -11.88
N ALA A 429 13.46 38.81 -11.12
CA ALA A 429 12.95 40.06 -11.68
C ALA A 429 12.95 41.18 -10.62
N SER A 430 14.03 41.96 -10.58
CA SER A 430 14.06 43.27 -9.94
C SER A 430 13.52 44.31 -10.93
N THR A 431 12.28 44.77 -10.75
CA THR A 431 11.88 46.16 -11.09
C THR A 431 10.45 46.43 -10.61
N GLY A 432 10.26 47.58 -9.96
CA GLY A 432 9.04 47.94 -9.25
C GLY A 432 7.86 48.34 -10.13
N THR A 433 6.66 48.08 -9.63
CA THR A 433 5.42 48.77 -10.01
C THR A 433 4.53 48.99 -8.77
N SER A 434 4.47 50.27 -8.39
CA SER A 434 3.39 51.06 -7.78
C SER A 434 2.22 50.40 -7.00
N GLY A 435 2.19 50.65 -5.69
CA GLY A 435 1.17 51.42 -4.94
C GLY A 435 -0.29 50.97 -4.87
N VAL A 436 -0.88 50.48 -5.96
CA VAL A 436 -2.31 50.13 -6.03
C VAL A 436 -2.53 48.64 -5.77
N ALA A 437 -1.54 47.79 -6.08
CA ALA A 437 -1.57 46.33 -5.81
C ALA A 437 -1.42 45.97 -4.33
N SER A 438 -0.81 46.84 -3.51
CA SER A 438 -0.65 46.64 -2.06
C SER A 438 -1.88 47.02 -1.25
N ALA A 439 -2.72 47.95 -1.73
CA ALA A 439 -3.88 48.47 -1.01
C ALA A 439 -5.11 47.54 -1.08
N LEU A 440 -5.13 46.60 -2.02
CA LEU A 440 -6.23 45.65 -2.24
C LEU A 440 -5.89 44.21 -1.84
N LYS A 441 -4.70 43.95 -1.26
CA LYS A 441 -4.25 42.61 -0.84
C LYS A 441 -5.23 41.90 0.10
N TRP A 442 -5.97 42.65 0.92
CA TRP A 442 -6.92 42.13 1.90
C TRP A 442 -8.31 41.85 1.33
N VAL A 443 -8.67 42.41 0.16
CA VAL A 443 -10.02 42.24 -0.43
C VAL A 443 -10.27 40.81 -0.90
N PRO A 444 -9.33 40.15 -1.61
CA PRO A 444 -9.40 38.72 -1.85
C PRO A 444 -9.47 37.93 -0.54
N ASP A 445 -8.61 38.20 0.45
CA ASP A 445 -8.60 37.43 1.70
C ASP A 445 -9.87 37.60 2.54
N LEU A 446 -10.52 38.76 2.52
CA LEU A 446 -11.75 39.05 3.29
C LEU A 446 -13.01 38.50 2.61
N VAL A 447 -13.12 38.67 1.29
CA VAL A 447 -14.22 38.09 0.49
C VAL A 447 -14.06 36.57 0.43
N THR A 448 -12.84 36.06 0.23
CA THR A 448 -12.54 34.64 0.28
C THR A 448 -12.79 34.12 1.68
N SER A 449 -12.25 34.68 2.77
CA SER A 449 -12.51 34.12 4.12
C SER A 449 -13.98 34.14 4.54
N THR A 450 -14.79 35.10 4.11
CA THR A 450 -16.21 35.20 4.54
C THR A 450 -17.11 34.33 3.68
N VAL A 451 -16.90 34.32 2.35
CA VAL A 451 -17.58 33.39 1.44
C VAL A 451 -17.12 31.96 1.72
N GLN A 452 -15.82 31.72 1.87
CA GLN A 452 -15.22 30.43 2.23
C GLN A 452 -15.72 29.97 3.59
N ARG A 453 -15.86 30.80 4.64
CA ARG A 453 -16.44 30.35 5.93
C ARG A 453 -17.92 29.96 5.83
N GLY A 454 -18.72 30.70 5.06
CA GLY A 454 -20.14 30.37 4.86
C GLY A 454 -20.35 29.16 3.94
N VAL A 455 -19.51 29.05 2.91
CA VAL A 455 -19.48 27.94 1.95
C VAL A 455 -18.90 26.69 2.59
N ASP A 456 -17.83 26.79 3.39
CA ASP A 456 -17.25 25.71 4.20
C ASP A 456 -18.28 25.18 5.21
N GLY A 457 -19.05 26.06 5.88
CA GLY A 457 -20.10 25.63 6.81
C GLY A 457 -21.24 24.83 6.15
N LEU A 458 -21.66 25.22 4.93
CA LEU A 458 -22.71 24.52 4.18
C LEU A 458 -22.16 23.28 3.43
N LEU A 459 -20.91 23.33 3.00
CA LEU A 459 -20.19 22.22 2.38
C LEU A 459 -19.82 21.12 3.40
N ASP A 460 -19.45 21.49 4.63
CA ASP A 460 -18.96 20.55 5.66
C ASP A 460 -20.02 19.53 6.07
N GLU A 461 -21.28 19.93 6.21
CA GLU A 461 -22.30 19.04 6.78
C GLU A 461 -22.83 17.97 5.83
N THR A 462 -22.95 18.26 4.52
CA THR A 462 -23.62 17.34 3.59
C THR A 462 -22.70 16.84 2.47
N ILE A 463 -21.98 17.73 1.79
CA ILE A 463 -21.18 17.37 0.61
C ILE A 463 -19.83 16.83 1.02
N LEU A 464 -19.07 17.55 1.84
CA LEU A 464 -17.79 17.08 2.35
C LEU A 464 -17.98 15.83 3.21
N LYS A 465 -19.10 15.66 3.92
CA LYS A 465 -19.41 14.40 4.62
C LYS A 465 -19.61 13.22 3.66
N GLN A 466 -20.32 13.40 2.55
CA GLN A 466 -20.50 12.35 1.53
C GLN A 466 -19.22 12.08 0.72
N VAL A 467 -18.45 13.13 0.41
CA VAL A 467 -17.19 13.06 -0.32
C VAL A 467 -16.08 12.47 0.54
N ARG A 468 -15.90 12.96 1.78
CA ARG A 468 -15.04 12.34 2.79
C ARG A 468 -15.48 10.90 3.01
N GLY A 469 -16.77 10.62 3.13
CA GLY A 469 -17.30 9.26 3.21
C GLY A 469 -16.86 8.37 2.04
N ALA A 470 -16.75 8.89 0.82
CA ALA A 470 -16.23 8.15 -0.34
C ALA A 470 -14.72 7.84 -0.26
N VAL A 471 -13.95 8.58 0.56
CA VAL A 471 -12.57 8.28 0.93
C VAL A 471 -12.44 7.70 2.34
N GLY A 472 -13.53 7.20 2.94
CA GLY A 472 -13.54 6.57 4.27
C GLY A 472 -13.74 7.52 5.46
N GLY A 473 -13.95 8.81 5.22
CA GLY A 473 -14.46 9.77 6.20
C GLY A 473 -13.39 10.41 7.08
N ASN A 474 -12.31 9.67 7.36
CA ASN A 474 -11.28 10.04 8.34
C ASN A 474 -9.89 10.29 7.74
N VAL A 475 -9.72 10.24 6.41
CA VAL A 475 -8.40 10.43 5.78
C VAL A 475 -7.89 11.82 6.11
N LYS A 476 -6.81 11.87 6.89
CA LYS A 476 -6.10 13.08 7.32
C LYS A 476 -4.86 13.32 6.48
N PHE A 477 -4.27 12.26 5.94
CA PHE A 477 -3.02 12.32 5.19
C PHE A 477 -3.10 11.43 3.95
N ALA A 478 -2.92 12.02 2.77
CA ALA A 478 -2.90 11.30 1.50
C ALA A 478 -1.60 11.56 0.75
N VAL A 479 -0.98 10.51 0.20
CA VAL A 479 0.28 10.62 -0.56
C VAL A 479 0.11 9.98 -1.92
N ASN A 480 0.43 10.73 -2.98
CA ASN A 480 0.57 10.19 -4.32
C ASN A 480 2.02 9.76 -4.57
N GLY A 481 2.21 8.55 -5.10
CA GLY A 481 3.51 8.01 -5.48
C GLY A 481 3.48 7.29 -6.83
N GLY A 482 4.65 6.85 -7.30
CA GLY A 482 4.80 6.02 -8.52
C GLY A 482 4.67 6.76 -9.86
N ALA A 483 3.93 7.87 -9.93
CA ALA A 483 3.88 8.75 -11.09
C ALA A 483 3.32 10.14 -10.74
N ALA A 484 3.54 11.12 -11.62
CA ALA A 484 2.94 12.44 -11.50
C ALA A 484 1.42 12.37 -11.64
N VAL A 485 0.71 13.12 -10.79
CA VAL A 485 -0.75 13.29 -10.88
C VAL A 485 -1.06 14.66 -11.50
N SER A 486 -2.17 14.78 -12.22
CA SER A 486 -2.53 16.04 -12.87
C SER A 486 -2.83 17.14 -11.85
N GLY A 487 -2.52 18.40 -12.19
CA GLY A 487 -2.85 19.56 -11.33
C GLY A 487 -4.35 19.66 -11.03
N GLU A 488 -5.21 19.32 -12.01
CA GLU A 488 -6.67 19.29 -11.82
C GLU A 488 -7.09 18.30 -10.73
N THR A 489 -6.44 17.13 -10.69
CA THR A 489 -6.69 16.11 -9.67
C THR A 489 -6.21 16.59 -8.29
N GLN A 490 -5.04 17.23 -8.20
CA GLN A 490 -4.55 17.80 -6.93
C GLN A 490 -5.49 18.88 -6.38
N GLU A 491 -5.91 19.81 -7.24
CA GLU A 491 -6.86 20.87 -6.91
C GLU A 491 -8.19 20.30 -6.43
N PHE A 492 -8.68 19.25 -7.08
CA PHE A 492 -9.89 18.54 -6.67
C PHE A 492 -9.75 17.98 -5.25
N PHE A 493 -8.68 17.21 -4.97
CA PHE A 493 -8.49 16.60 -3.64
C PHE A 493 -8.28 17.64 -2.55
N ALA A 494 -7.52 18.70 -2.85
CA ALA A 494 -7.40 19.85 -1.97
C ALA A 494 -8.78 20.49 -1.69
N ALA A 495 -9.62 20.69 -2.71
CA ALA A 495 -10.95 21.28 -2.58
C ALA A 495 -11.89 20.45 -1.68
N VAL A 496 -11.75 19.12 -1.69
CA VAL A 496 -12.57 18.23 -0.87
C VAL A 496 -11.99 17.93 0.52
N GLY A 497 -10.93 18.65 0.91
CA GLY A 497 -10.33 18.58 2.24
C GLY A 497 -9.43 17.37 2.46
N VAL A 498 -8.91 16.76 1.38
CA VAL A 498 -7.93 15.68 1.42
C VAL A 498 -6.62 16.22 0.85
N PRO A 499 -5.70 16.75 1.69
CA PRO A 499 -4.43 17.25 1.20
C PRO A 499 -3.61 16.09 0.61
N LEU A 500 -3.37 16.17 -0.71
CA LEU A 500 -2.60 15.17 -1.44
C LEU A 500 -1.15 15.65 -1.54
N VAL A 501 -0.25 14.99 -0.81
CA VAL A 501 1.19 15.24 -0.91
C VAL A 501 1.74 14.48 -2.11
N GLN A 502 2.46 15.18 -2.98
CA GLN A 502 3.16 14.56 -4.10
C GLN A 502 4.53 14.06 -3.58
N GLY A 503 4.71 12.74 -3.55
CA GLY A 503 6.01 12.13 -3.30
C GLY A 503 6.58 11.55 -4.60
N GLU A 504 7.69 12.10 -5.09
CA GLU A 504 8.50 11.37 -6.07
C GLU A 504 9.36 10.35 -5.31
N PHE A 505 8.79 9.16 -5.11
CA PHE A 505 9.56 8.01 -4.63
C PHE A 505 10.47 7.50 -5.76
N PHE A 506 11.65 8.10 -5.88
CA PHE A 506 12.74 7.52 -6.67
C PHE A 506 13.40 6.39 -5.88
N LEU A 507 12.73 5.24 -5.78
CA LEU A 507 13.36 4.00 -5.33
C LEU A 507 13.93 3.17 -6.50
N LEU A 508 13.88 3.69 -7.73
CA LEU A 508 14.32 2.96 -8.94
C LEU A 508 15.80 3.16 -9.31
N TYR A 509 16.57 3.95 -8.55
CA TYR A 509 18.01 4.14 -8.76
C TYR A 509 18.84 3.51 -7.64
N PHE A 510 18.62 2.22 -7.35
CA PHE A 510 19.56 1.44 -6.52
C PHE A 510 20.73 0.95 -7.38
N SER A 511 21.66 1.86 -7.68
CA SER A 511 23.06 1.50 -7.89
C SER A 511 23.90 2.44 -7.03
N SER A 512 24.34 1.95 -5.86
CA SER A 512 25.36 2.53 -4.97
C SER A 512 25.05 3.71 -4.02
N THR A 513 23.85 4.30 -3.98
CA THR A 513 23.54 5.36 -2.99
C THR A 513 22.13 5.24 -2.39
N SER A 514 22.03 5.57 -1.09
CA SER A 514 20.83 5.58 -0.24
C SER A 514 19.57 6.19 -0.88
N PRO A 515 18.36 5.84 -0.39
CA PRO A 515 17.10 6.37 -0.93
C PRO A 515 17.08 7.91 -0.87
N LEU A 516 16.86 8.55 -2.02
CA LEU A 516 16.51 9.96 -2.07
C LEU A 516 15.00 10.10 -1.89
N PHE A 517 14.60 10.66 -0.76
CA PHE A 517 13.24 11.15 -0.58
C PHE A 517 13.19 12.63 -1.00
N CYS A 518 12.55 12.93 -2.13
CA CYS A 518 12.23 14.30 -2.52
C CYS A 518 10.73 14.51 -2.36
N ALA A 519 10.34 15.24 -1.30
CA ALA A 519 9.03 15.85 -1.19
C ALA A 519 9.13 17.28 -1.76
N SER A 520 8.32 17.60 -2.77
CA SER A 520 8.19 18.94 -3.35
C SER A 520 6.94 19.64 -2.85
#